data_AF-A0A1Y1RMP3-F1
#
_entry.id   AF-A0A1Y1RMP3-F1
#
_cell.length_a   1.000
_cell.length_b   1.000
_cell.length_c   1.000
_cell.angle_alpha   90.00
_cell.angle_beta   90.00
_cell.angle_gamma   90.00
#
_symmetry.space_group_name_H-M   'P 1'
#
loop_
_entity.id
_entity.type
_entity.pdbx_description
1 polymer ?
#
loop_
_entity_poly.entity_id
_entity_poly.type
_entity_poly.pdbx_seq_one_letter_code
_entity_poly.pdbx_strand_id
1 'polypeptide(L)'
;MATPLKTKISVPRSRDNTVSGIKYNRASSKRNNFEMLAWLYMRVSGVLLVILIFGHLFVNLMMGEGVHRIDFGFVGGKLANPFWQVWDLLLLWLAMLHGANGIRVIIDDYAEKDGVRFALKVALFVATAFVILLGTLVIFTFDPCPAGASADLLPSFCPAP
;
A
#
# COMPACT_ATOMS: atom_id res chain seq x y z
N MET A 1 -21.75 -63.96 -16.42
CA MET A 1 -21.28 -63.36 -15.15
C MET A 1 -20.43 -62.16 -15.49
N ALA A 2 -20.94 -60.94 -15.34
CA ALA A 2 -20.17 -59.72 -15.59
C ALA A 2 -19.34 -59.39 -14.34
N THR A 3 -18.03 -59.31 -14.49
CA THR A 3 -17.09 -58.97 -13.42
C THR A 3 -17.37 -57.54 -12.96
N PRO A 4 -17.55 -57.27 -11.65
CA PRO A 4 -17.85 -55.92 -11.18
C PRO A 4 -16.64 -55.01 -11.40
N LEU A 5 -16.87 -53.84 -12.01
CA LEU A 5 -15.84 -52.82 -12.20
C LEU A 5 -15.41 -52.28 -10.84
N LYS A 6 -14.20 -52.61 -10.41
CA LYS A 6 -13.60 -52.13 -9.17
C LYS A 6 -13.37 -50.61 -9.28
N THR A 7 -14.14 -49.82 -8.53
CA THR A 7 -14.00 -48.36 -8.50
C THR A 7 -12.61 -48.00 -7.98
N LYS A 8 -11.74 -47.49 -8.86
CA LYS A 8 -10.44 -46.95 -8.44
C LYS A 8 -10.68 -45.57 -7.81
N ILE A 9 -10.74 -45.52 -6.49
CA ILE A 9 -10.71 -44.27 -5.73
C ILE A 9 -9.30 -43.69 -5.92
N SER A 10 -9.15 -42.67 -6.76
CA SER A 10 -7.90 -41.92 -6.88
C SER A 10 -7.73 -41.04 -5.64
N VAL A 11 -6.51 -41.00 -5.10
CA VAL A 11 -6.18 -40.15 -3.96
C VAL A 11 -6.38 -38.68 -4.38
N PRO A 12 -7.06 -37.82 -3.58
CA PRO A 12 -7.38 -36.43 -3.95
C PRO A 12 -6.18 -35.53 -4.29
N ARG A 13 -4.95 -36.04 -4.15
CA ARG A 13 -3.71 -35.33 -4.46
C ARG A 13 -2.64 -36.24 -5.08
N SER A 14 -3.04 -37.17 -5.94
CA SER A 14 -2.08 -37.88 -6.78
C SER A 14 -1.35 -36.87 -7.68
N ARG A 15 -0.03 -36.81 -7.60
CA ARG A 15 0.82 -36.05 -8.55
C ARG A 15 1.04 -36.83 -9.86
N ASP A 16 0.28 -37.90 -10.05
CA ASP A 16 0.26 -38.65 -11.29
C ASP A 16 -0.35 -37.77 -12.38
N ASN A 17 0.46 -37.44 -13.38
CA ASN A 17 0.02 -36.74 -14.58
C ASN A 17 -0.46 -37.73 -15.64
N THR A 18 -0.67 -39.00 -15.29
CA THR A 18 -1.27 -40.03 -16.13
C THR A 18 -2.54 -40.55 -15.48
N VAL A 19 -3.66 -40.46 -16.19
CA VAL A 19 -4.91 -41.15 -15.81
C VAL A 19 -5.29 -41.98 -17.03
N SER A 20 -5.47 -43.28 -16.82
CA SER A 20 -5.83 -44.24 -17.88
C SER A 20 -4.86 -44.24 -19.08
N GLY A 21 -3.56 -44.03 -18.86
CA GLY A 21 -2.53 -44.06 -19.91
C GLY A 21 -2.38 -42.77 -20.73
N ILE A 22 -3.22 -41.76 -20.49
CA ILE A 22 -3.13 -40.45 -21.14
C ILE A 22 -2.26 -39.55 -20.27
N LYS A 23 -1.10 -39.13 -20.79
CA LYS A 23 -0.21 -38.18 -20.12
C LYS A 23 -0.74 -36.75 -20.31
N TYR A 24 -1.25 -36.17 -19.24
CA TYR A 24 -1.62 -34.76 -19.22
C TYR A 24 -0.34 -33.94 -19.06
N ASN A 25 0.01 -33.17 -20.09
CA ASN A 25 0.94 -32.07 -19.92
C ASN A 25 0.23 -30.98 -19.12
N ARG A 26 0.19 -31.14 -17.79
CA ARG A 26 -0.10 -30.03 -16.90
C ARG A 26 1.08 -29.08 -17.11
N ALA A 27 0.89 -28.05 -17.94
CA ALA A 27 1.83 -26.96 -18.02
C ALA A 27 2.10 -26.56 -16.56
N SER A 28 3.33 -26.75 -16.11
CA SER A 28 3.76 -26.29 -14.80
C SER A 28 3.80 -24.78 -14.90
N SER A 29 2.62 -24.15 -14.86
CA SER A 29 2.49 -22.71 -14.70
C SER A 29 3.34 -22.38 -13.49
N LYS A 30 4.42 -21.63 -13.76
CA LYS A 30 5.40 -21.22 -12.77
C LYS A 30 4.58 -20.58 -11.64
N ARG A 31 4.40 -21.28 -10.51
CA ARG A 31 3.61 -20.78 -9.39
C ARG A 31 4.27 -19.50 -8.92
N ASN A 32 3.77 -18.37 -9.38
CA ASN A 32 4.22 -17.08 -8.92
C ASN A 32 3.60 -16.89 -7.53
N ASN A 33 4.45 -16.73 -6.51
CA ASN A 33 4.01 -16.48 -5.14
C ASN A 33 3.47 -15.06 -4.94
N PHE A 34 3.27 -14.30 -6.03
CA PHE A 34 2.79 -12.93 -6.00
C PHE A 34 1.51 -12.76 -5.18
N GLU A 35 0.48 -13.58 -5.40
CA GLU A 35 -0.78 -13.46 -4.63
C GLU A 35 -0.58 -13.79 -3.14
N MET A 36 0.33 -14.71 -2.81
CA MET A 36 0.69 -15.00 -1.42
C MET A 36 1.43 -13.82 -0.77
N LEU A 37 2.37 -13.21 -1.50
CA LEU A 37 3.12 -12.04 -1.04
C LEU A 37 2.21 -10.81 -0.89
N ALA A 38 1.34 -10.55 -1.86
CA ALA A 38 0.35 -9.48 -1.80
C ALA A 38 -0.63 -9.69 -0.64
N TRP A 39 -1.07 -10.91 -0.41
CA TRP A 39 -1.90 -11.25 0.75
C TRP A 39 -1.17 -10.95 2.05
N LEU A 40 0.06 -11.46 2.22
CA LEU A 40 0.87 -11.26 3.42
C LEU A 40 1.15 -9.78 3.66
N TYR A 41 1.49 -9.05 2.59
CA TYR A 41 1.70 -7.61 2.61
C TYR A 41 0.51 -6.87 3.20
N MET A 42 -0.72 -7.14 2.74
CA MET A 42 -1.93 -6.47 3.26
C MET A 42 -2.13 -6.69 4.77
N ARG A 43 -1.74 -7.85 5.31
CA ARG A 43 -1.96 -8.17 6.73
C ARG A 43 -0.92 -7.48 7.60
N VAL A 44 0.34 -7.60 7.22
CA VAL A 44 1.45 -6.97 7.94
C VAL A 44 1.35 -5.44 7.86
N SER A 45 1.12 -4.89 6.67
CA SER A 45 0.94 -3.44 6.49
C SER A 45 -0.29 -2.93 7.23
N GLY A 46 -1.41 -3.66 7.24
CA GLY A 46 -2.61 -3.27 7.98
C GLY A 46 -2.36 -3.08 9.47
N VAL A 47 -1.66 -4.04 10.11
CA VAL A 47 -1.32 -3.94 11.54
C VAL A 47 -0.39 -2.76 11.82
N LEU A 48 0.64 -2.56 10.99
CA LEU A 48 1.55 -1.41 11.13
C LEU A 48 0.81 -0.09 10.92
N LEU A 49 -0.09 -0.05 9.93
CA LEU A 49 -0.86 1.14 9.59
C LEU A 49 -1.80 1.57 10.72
N VAL A 50 -2.36 0.65 11.51
CA VAL A 50 -3.13 1.02 12.70
C VAL A 50 -2.28 1.89 13.62
N ILE A 51 -1.06 1.47 13.96
CA ILE A 51 -0.19 2.25 14.84
C ILE A 51 0.16 3.60 14.19
N LEU A 52 0.57 3.58 12.92
CA LEU A 52 1.01 4.76 12.20
C LEU A 52 -0.11 5.81 12.05
N ILE A 53 -1.31 5.39 11.63
CA ILE A 53 -2.44 6.29 11.39
C ILE A 53 -3.00 6.83 12.69
N PHE A 54 -3.13 6.00 13.74
CA PHE A 54 -3.64 6.49 15.02
C PHE A 54 -2.67 7.48 15.66
N GLY A 55 -1.36 7.21 15.62
CA GLY A 55 -0.37 8.18 16.08
C GLY A 55 -0.42 9.48 15.28
N HIS A 56 -0.51 9.39 13.95
CA HIS A 56 -0.65 10.55 13.08
C HIS A 56 -1.92 11.37 13.39
N LEU A 57 -3.09 10.72 13.44
CA LEU A 57 -4.35 11.39 13.75
C LEU A 57 -4.36 11.99 15.16
N PHE A 58 -3.85 11.26 16.16
CA PHE A 58 -3.81 11.74 17.54
C PHE A 58 -2.97 13.01 17.69
N VAL A 59 -1.77 13.02 17.11
CA VAL A 59 -0.86 14.18 17.17
C VAL A 59 -1.44 15.41 16.49
N ASN A 60 -2.12 15.23 15.36
CA ASN A 60 -2.66 16.34 14.58
C ASN A 60 -4.03 16.82 15.09
N LEU A 61 -4.89 15.94 15.62
CA LEU A 61 -6.28 16.26 15.96
C LEU A 61 -6.54 16.42 17.46
N MET A 62 -5.83 15.68 18.32
CA MET A 62 -6.16 15.60 19.76
C MET A 62 -5.16 16.34 20.66
N MET A 63 -3.95 16.64 20.17
CA MET A 63 -2.93 17.31 20.98
C MET A 63 -2.87 18.82 20.72
N GLY A 64 -2.64 19.60 21.79
CA GLY A 64 -2.60 21.07 21.71
C GLY A 64 -3.98 21.63 21.37
N GLU A 65 -4.05 22.50 20.37
CA GLU A 65 -5.31 23.09 19.88
C GLU A 65 -5.99 22.29 18.75
N GLY A 66 -5.59 21.02 18.58
CA GLY A 66 -6.15 20.14 17.54
C GLY A 66 -5.90 20.67 16.13
N VAL A 67 -6.89 20.60 15.24
CA VAL A 67 -6.74 21.00 13.82
C VAL A 67 -6.37 22.47 13.63
N HIS A 68 -6.71 23.35 14.58
CA HIS A 68 -6.52 24.79 14.45
C HIS A 68 -5.05 25.23 14.51
N ARG A 69 -4.18 24.38 15.05
CA ARG A 69 -2.72 24.64 15.09
C ARG A 69 -1.97 24.20 13.84
N ILE A 70 -2.65 23.54 12.89
CA ILE A 70 -1.98 22.97 11.71
C ILE A 70 -1.72 24.10 10.72
N ASP A 71 -0.56 24.74 10.85
CA ASP A 71 -0.05 25.78 9.99
C ASP A 71 1.34 25.40 9.42
N PHE A 72 1.96 26.32 8.68
CA PHE A 72 3.30 26.12 8.12
C PHE A 72 4.34 25.85 9.22
N GLY A 73 4.28 26.60 10.33
CA GLY A 73 5.22 26.47 11.44
C GLY A 73 5.14 25.10 12.11
N PHE A 74 3.94 24.59 12.31
CA PHE A 74 3.70 23.24 12.85
C PHE A 74 4.20 22.14 11.91
N VAL A 75 3.88 22.23 10.61
CA VAL A 75 4.35 21.25 9.62
C VAL A 75 5.86 21.31 9.48
N GLY A 76 6.45 22.50 9.42
CA GLY A 76 7.89 22.70 9.34
C GLY A 76 8.61 22.21 10.58
N GLY A 77 8.05 22.39 11.77
CA GLY A 77 8.60 21.81 13.00
C GLY A 77 8.56 20.29 13.02
N LYS A 78 7.50 19.66 12.51
CA LYS A 78 7.47 18.19 12.34
C LYS A 78 8.51 17.75 11.32
N LEU A 79 8.52 18.33 10.13
CA LEU A 79 9.42 17.93 9.05
C LEU A 79 10.90 18.28 9.31
N ALA A 80 11.21 19.18 10.25
CA ALA A 80 12.58 19.40 10.72
C ALA A 80 13.11 18.27 11.62
N ASN A 81 12.24 17.39 12.12
CA ASN A 81 12.61 16.28 13.00
C ASN A 81 12.67 14.96 12.21
N PRO A 82 13.83 14.26 12.16
CA PRO A 82 13.98 13.01 11.42
C PRO A 82 13.00 11.90 11.82
N PHE A 83 12.57 11.88 13.09
CA PHE A 83 11.58 10.91 13.56
C PHE A 83 10.26 11.04 12.80
N TRP A 84 9.75 12.26 12.66
CA TRP A 84 8.48 12.51 11.95
C TRP A 84 8.62 12.34 10.45
N GLN A 85 9.77 12.66 9.86
CA GLN A 85 10.05 12.37 8.45
C GLN A 85 9.94 10.86 8.16
N VAL A 86 10.57 10.01 8.99
CA VAL A 86 10.48 8.54 8.84
C VAL A 86 9.07 8.04 9.10
N TRP A 87 8.38 8.57 10.13
CA TRP A 87 7.00 8.20 10.44
C TRP A 87 6.05 8.48 9.26
N ASP A 88 6.08 9.72 8.74
CA ASP A 88 5.21 10.14 7.64
C ASP A 88 5.61 9.47 6.31
N LEU A 89 6.91 9.17 6.08
CA LEU A 89 7.35 8.36 4.93
C LEU A 89 6.80 6.93 5.00
N LEU A 90 6.93 6.26 6.16
CA LEU A 90 6.40 4.92 6.36
C LEU A 90 4.87 4.90 6.19
N LEU A 91 4.18 5.87 6.78
CA LEU A 91 2.73 6.01 6.64
C LEU A 91 2.34 6.23 5.17
N LEU A 92 3.01 7.14 4.45
CA LEU A 92 2.77 7.41 3.03
C LEU A 92 2.91 6.13 2.19
N TRP A 93 4.06 5.46 2.27
CA TRP A 93 4.35 4.30 1.43
C TRP A 93 3.45 3.12 1.77
N LEU A 94 3.30 2.79 3.06
CA LEU A 94 2.46 1.68 3.48
C LEU A 94 1.00 1.93 3.15
N ALA A 95 0.47 3.13 3.43
CA ALA A 95 -0.95 3.45 3.20
C ALA A 95 -1.28 3.48 1.70
N MET A 96 -0.43 4.11 0.88
CA MET A 96 -0.67 4.18 -0.56
C MET A 96 -0.59 2.81 -1.21
N LEU A 97 0.41 1.99 -0.88
CA LEU A 97 0.53 0.64 -1.46
C LEU A 97 -0.53 -0.33 -0.91
N HIS A 98 -0.91 -0.22 0.37
CA HIS A 98 -2.01 -0.99 0.95
C HIS A 98 -3.34 -0.63 0.30
N GLY A 99 -3.65 0.66 0.21
CA GLY A 99 -4.83 1.18 -0.46
C GLY A 99 -4.87 0.76 -1.93
N ALA A 100 -3.78 0.94 -2.67
CA ALA A 100 -3.71 0.58 -4.09
C ALA A 100 -3.93 -0.92 -4.32
N ASN A 101 -3.34 -1.78 -3.49
CA ASN A 101 -3.60 -3.22 -3.62
C ASN A 101 -5.05 -3.59 -3.26
N GLY A 102 -5.64 -2.95 -2.26
CA GLY A 102 -7.07 -3.10 -1.94
C GLY A 102 -7.98 -2.66 -3.08
N ILE A 103 -7.77 -1.47 -3.63
CA ILE A 103 -8.55 -0.95 -4.76
C ILE A 103 -8.35 -1.81 -6.01
N ARG A 104 -7.15 -2.36 -6.25
CA ARG A 104 -6.92 -3.32 -7.35
C ARG A 104 -7.88 -4.50 -7.25
N VAL A 105 -8.01 -5.10 -6.07
CA VAL A 105 -8.92 -6.24 -5.84
C VAL A 105 -10.36 -5.81 -6.09
N ILE A 106 -10.78 -4.64 -5.59
CA ILE A 106 -12.12 -4.10 -5.86
C ILE A 106 -12.35 -3.89 -7.37
N ILE A 107 -11.39 -3.33 -8.10
CA ILE A 107 -11.52 -3.17 -9.56
C ILE A 107 -11.65 -4.53 -10.24
N ASP A 108 -10.88 -5.53 -9.81
CA ASP A 108 -10.95 -6.90 -10.35
C ASP A 108 -12.31 -7.56 -10.08
N ASP A 109 -12.92 -7.28 -8.94
CA ASP A 109 -14.21 -7.87 -8.53
C ASP A 109 -15.43 -7.16 -9.14
N TYR A 110 -15.35 -5.83 -9.35
CA TYR A 110 -16.52 -5.01 -9.72
C TYR A 110 -16.50 -4.46 -11.15
N ALA A 111 -15.35 -4.36 -11.83
CA ALA A 111 -15.30 -3.84 -13.19
C ALA A 111 -15.54 -4.98 -14.20
N GLU A 112 -16.77 -5.10 -14.73
CA GLU A 112 -17.16 -6.19 -15.64
C GLU A 112 -16.46 -6.13 -17.00
N LYS A 113 -16.29 -4.92 -17.56
CA LYS A 113 -15.71 -4.71 -18.89
C LYS A 113 -14.18 -4.64 -18.83
N ASP A 114 -13.50 -5.46 -19.62
CA ASP A 114 -12.03 -5.55 -19.63
C ASP A 114 -11.35 -4.20 -19.91
N GLY A 115 -11.88 -3.41 -20.84
CA GLY A 115 -11.35 -2.06 -21.16
C GLY A 115 -11.46 -1.09 -19.98
N VAL A 116 -12.57 -1.14 -19.23
CA VAL A 116 -12.78 -0.30 -18.04
C VAL A 116 -11.84 -0.75 -16.92
N ARG A 117 -11.75 -2.07 -16.68
CA ARG A 117 -10.85 -2.65 -15.68
C ARG A 117 -9.39 -2.26 -15.93
N PHE A 118 -8.95 -2.32 -17.19
CA PHE A 118 -7.61 -1.89 -17.58
C PHE A 118 -7.39 -0.39 -17.32
N ALA A 119 -8.30 0.47 -17.79
CA ALA A 119 -8.19 1.92 -17.61
C ALA A 119 -8.17 2.32 -16.12
N LEU A 120 -9.03 1.71 -15.29
CA LEU A 120 -9.07 1.96 -13.85
C LEU A 120 -7.76 1.54 -13.15
N LYS A 121 -7.18 0.39 -13.52
CA LYS A 121 -5.89 -0.04 -12.96
C LYS A 121 -4.75 0.88 -13.37
N VAL A 122 -4.71 1.32 -14.63
CA VAL A 122 -3.71 2.29 -15.09
C VAL A 122 -3.84 3.60 -14.31
N ALA A 123 -5.05 4.14 -14.20
CA ALA A 123 -5.31 5.35 -13.42
C ALA A 123 -4.89 5.19 -11.96
N LEU A 124 -5.24 4.06 -11.33
CA LEU A 124 -4.84 3.73 -9.97
C LEU A 124 -3.32 3.72 -9.78
N PHE A 125 -2.58 3.01 -10.65
CA PHE A 125 -1.14 2.91 -10.52
C PHE A 125 -0.43 4.24 -10.80
N VAL A 126 -0.90 5.01 -11.79
CA VAL A 126 -0.37 6.34 -12.09
C VAL A 126 -0.61 7.28 -10.90
N ALA A 127 -1.83 7.35 -10.37
CA ALA A 127 -2.14 8.20 -9.22
C ALA A 127 -1.34 7.79 -7.97
N THR A 128 -1.23 6.49 -7.71
CA THR A 128 -0.46 5.96 -6.58
C THR A 128 1.02 6.34 -6.71
N ALA A 129 1.63 6.12 -7.88
CA ALA A 129 3.02 6.48 -8.13
C ALA A 129 3.23 7.99 -8.01
N PHE A 130 2.34 8.79 -8.58
CA PHE A 130 2.40 10.25 -8.50
C PHE A 130 2.38 10.74 -7.05
N VAL A 131 1.43 10.28 -6.23
CA VAL A 131 1.32 10.68 -4.82
C VAL A 131 2.52 10.22 -4.00
N ILE A 132 3.00 8.99 -4.22
CA ILE A 132 4.21 8.48 -3.52
C ILE A 132 5.42 9.33 -3.88
N LEU A 133 5.65 9.61 -5.17
CA LEU A 133 6.81 10.38 -5.63
C LEU A 133 6.74 11.82 -5.13
N LEU A 134 5.60 12.50 -5.31
CA LEU A 134 5.41 13.87 -4.87
C LEU A 134 5.53 13.98 -3.34
N GLY A 135 4.87 13.09 -2.60
CA GLY A 135 4.94 13.09 -1.13
C GLY A 135 6.35 12.80 -0.61
N THR A 136 7.05 11.83 -1.21
CA THR A 136 8.46 11.53 -0.85
C THR A 136 9.36 12.71 -1.17
N LEU A 137 9.18 13.37 -2.32
CA LEU A 137 9.90 14.59 -2.68
C LEU A 137 9.68 15.65 -1.60
N VAL A 138 8.42 15.98 -1.29
CA VAL A 138 8.08 16.98 -0.26
C VAL A 138 8.72 16.65 1.08
N ILE A 139 8.68 15.40 1.56
CA ILE A 139 9.27 15.03 2.86
C ILE A 139 10.77 15.37 2.92
N PHE A 140 11.51 15.17 1.82
CA PHE A 140 12.97 15.33 1.81
C PHE A 140 13.46 16.67 1.26
N THR A 141 12.62 17.40 0.53
CA THR A 141 12.99 18.70 -0.05
C THR A 141 12.26 19.88 0.58
N PHE A 142 11.41 19.65 1.59
CA PHE A 142 10.78 20.73 2.33
C PHE A 142 11.82 21.49 3.15
N ASP A 143 11.90 22.80 2.91
CA ASP A 143 12.71 23.71 3.71
C ASP A 143 11.83 24.29 4.83
N PRO A 144 12.11 24.01 6.11
CA PRO A 144 11.37 24.59 7.23
C PRO A 144 11.67 26.08 7.44
N CYS A 145 12.76 26.60 6.89
CA CYS A 145 13.17 28.00 7.04
C CYS A 145 13.50 28.65 5.68
N PRO A 146 12.50 28.75 4.77
CA PRO A 146 12.73 29.31 3.44
C PRO A 146 13.11 30.79 3.51
N ALA A 147 14.09 31.18 2.71
CA ALA A 147 14.55 32.56 2.64
C ALA A 147 13.42 33.51 2.18
N GLY A 148 13.24 34.62 2.91
CA GLY A 148 12.26 35.66 2.58
C GLY A 148 10.82 35.35 3.00
N ALA A 149 10.58 34.28 3.77
CA ALA A 149 9.29 34.04 4.40
C ALA A 149 9.03 35.03 5.55
N SER A 150 7.76 35.34 5.80
CA SER A 150 7.37 36.25 6.87
C SER A 150 7.55 35.58 8.24
N ALA A 151 8.08 36.32 9.21
CA ALA A 151 8.47 35.78 10.52
C ALA A 151 7.29 35.19 11.33
N ASP A 152 6.06 35.62 11.05
CA ASP A 152 4.83 35.12 11.65
C ASP A 152 4.44 33.71 11.17
N LEU A 153 4.95 33.28 10.01
CA LEU A 153 4.67 31.96 9.44
C LEU A 153 5.76 30.93 9.76
N LEU A 154 6.91 31.38 10.26
CA LEU A 154 8.09 30.53 10.47
C LEU A 154 8.05 29.82 11.83
N PRO A 155 8.55 28.57 11.90
CA PRO A 155 8.81 27.92 13.18
C PRO A 155 9.77 28.73 14.05
N SER A 156 9.59 28.69 15.38
CA SER A 156 10.37 29.48 16.34
C SER A 156 11.87 29.16 16.39
N PHE A 157 12.32 28.07 15.77
CA PHE A 157 13.73 27.70 15.66
C PHE A 157 14.41 28.25 14.41
N CYS A 158 13.65 28.80 13.46
CA CYS A 158 14.24 29.45 12.30
C CYS A 158 15.00 30.71 12.75
N PRO A 159 16.17 31.00 12.18
CA PRO A 159 16.89 32.24 12.46
C PRO A 159 15.99 33.43 12.10
N ALA A 160 16.02 34.48 12.94
CA ALA A 160 15.34 35.73 12.61
C ALA A 160 15.85 36.26 11.27
N PRO A 161 14.98 36.82 10.41
CA PRO A 161 15.37 37.37 9.12
C PRO A 161 16.40 38.49 9.23
#